data_AF-A0A0B2VQT3-F1
#
_entry.id   AF-A0A0B2VQT3-F1
#
_cell.length_a   1.000
_cell.length_b   1.000
_cell.length_c   1.000
_cell.angle_alpha   90.00
_cell.angle_beta   90.00
_cell.angle_gamma   90.00
#
_symmetry.space_group_name_H-M   'P 1'
#
loop_
_entity.id
_entity.type
_entity.pdbx_description
1 polymer ?
#
loop_
_entity_poly.entity_id
_entity_poly.type
_entity_poly.pdbx_seq_one_letter_code
_entity_poly.pdbx_strand_id
1 'polypeptide(L)'
;MILVVQSTFDVSKKDFEDVKEFLKQYVGDLDVGFNEKQTRVGVVLFDRVHEPRYRIKLDQVEEAAHLQKAIASLHRLPCSYWWCRANLIHTPFEAAQFALYILNENALRGRMKKLLIILHGKESFEAAKQIASLTSADFSLRIAQVLVVPGRP
;
A
#
# COMPACT_ATOMS: atom_id res chain seq x y z
N MET A 1 2.41 -9.11 -5.71
CA MET A 1 1.50 -8.45 -4.74
C MET A 1 1.89 -6.99 -4.62
N ILE A 2 0.94 -6.12 -4.33
CA ILE A 2 1.23 -4.71 -4.05
C ILE A 2 0.74 -4.34 -2.66
N LEU A 3 1.58 -3.62 -1.93
CA LEU A 3 1.29 -2.96 -0.67
C LEU A 3 0.90 -1.51 -0.97
N VAL A 4 -0.31 -1.11 -0.63
CA VAL A 4 -0.77 0.28 -0.76
C VAL A 4 -0.79 0.89 0.63
N VAL A 5 0.02 1.92 0.86
CA VAL A 5 0.23 2.49 2.19
C VAL A 5 -0.18 3.95 2.19
N GLN A 6 -1.13 4.27 3.06
CA GLN A 6 -1.50 5.65 3.33
C GLN A 6 -0.34 6.36 4.02
N SER A 7 0.13 7.43 3.39
CA SER A 7 1.27 8.22 3.80
C SER A 7 0.93 9.71 3.89
N THR A 8 -0.34 10.00 4.16
CA THR A 8 -0.90 11.36 4.27
C THR A 8 -0.31 12.14 5.44
N PHE A 9 -0.42 13.47 5.40
CA PHE A 9 0.23 14.35 6.39
C PHE A 9 -0.36 14.25 7.81
N ASP A 10 -1.58 13.75 7.94
CA ASP A 10 -2.31 13.48 9.18
C ASP A 10 -1.89 12.17 9.84
N VAL A 11 -1.16 11.29 9.14
CA VAL A 11 -0.49 10.16 9.76
C VAL A 11 0.71 10.67 10.57
N SER A 12 0.71 10.38 11.87
CA SER A 12 1.81 10.75 12.76
C SER A 12 3.11 10.07 12.30
N LYS A 13 4.27 10.67 12.59
CA LYS A 13 5.56 10.01 12.28
C LYS A 13 5.67 8.66 12.98
N LYS A 14 5.17 8.57 14.22
CA LYS A 14 5.19 7.33 15.02
C LYS A 14 4.32 6.26 14.37
N ASP A 15 3.07 6.60 14.03
CA ASP A 15 2.12 5.67 13.40
C ASP A 15 2.66 5.16 12.06
N PHE A 16 3.35 6.02 11.30
CA PHE A 16 3.98 5.62 10.06
C PHE A 16 5.17 4.66 10.26
N GLU A 17 5.97 4.85 11.30
CA GLU A 17 7.03 3.89 11.67
C GLU A 17 6.44 2.57 12.16
N ASP A 18 5.33 2.58 12.92
CA ASP A 18 4.63 1.37 13.34
C ASP A 18 4.10 0.58 12.11
N VAL A 19 3.56 1.29 11.10
CA VAL A 19 3.17 0.68 9.82
C VAL A 19 4.37 0.08 9.09
N LYS A 20 5.51 0.77 9.06
CA LYS A 20 6.73 0.22 8.44
C LYS A 20 7.20 -1.04 9.15
N GLU A 21 7.15 -1.07 10.48
CA GLU A 21 7.54 -2.25 11.25
C GLU A 21 6.61 -3.44 10.98
N PHE A 22 5.29 -3.20 10.97
CA PHE A 22 4.31 -4.21 10.56
C PHE A 22 4.61 -4.75 9.15
N LEU A 23 4.85 -3.87 8.17
CA LEU A 23 5.14 -4.29 6.80
C LEU A 23 6.45 -5.06 6.70
N LYS A 24 7.48 -4.68 7.45
CA LYS A 24 8.76 -5.41 7.50
C LYS A 24 8.58 -6.82 8.03
N GLN A 25 7.82 -7.00 9.11
CA GLN A 25 7.52 -8.33 9.66
C GLN A 25 6.72 -9.14 8.64
N TYR A 26 5.65 -8.55 8.10
CA TYR A 26 4.80 -9.20 7.12
C TYR A 26 5.57 -9.69 5.88
N VAL A 27 6.46 -8.87 5.29
CA VAL A 27 7.25 -9.29 4.14
C VAL A 27 8.41 -10.23 4.50
N GLY A 28 8.86 -10.21 5.76
CA GLY A 28 9.90 -11.11 6.26
C GLY A 28 9.44 -12.57 6.25
N ASP A 29 8.14 -12.79 6.43
CA ASP A 29 7.52 -14.12 6.42
C ASP A 29 7.15 -14.61 5.00
N LEU A 30 7.39 -13.80 3.97
CA LEU A 30 7.09 -14.16 2.57
C LEU A 30 8.30 -14.81 1.89
N ASP A 31 8.04 -15.82 1.06
CA ASP A 31 8.99 -16.30 0.05
C ASP A 31 9.06 -15.27 -1.09
N VAL A 32 9.90 -14.25 -0.93
CA VAL A 32 10.11 -13.16 -1.89
C VAL A 32 11.05 -13.63 -3.00
N GLY A 33 10.72 -13.25 -4.23
CA GLY A 33 11.58 -13.50 -5.38
C GLY A 33 10.86 -13.35 -6.71
N PHE A 34 11.62 -13.46 -7.81
CA PHE A 34 11.10 -13.28 -9.17
C PHE A 34 10.68 -14.59 -9.83
N ASN A 35 11.06 -15.72 -9.23
CA ASN A 35 10.68 -17.04 -9.72
C ASN A 35 9.17 -17.27 -9.66
N GLU A 36 8.74 -18.32 -10.36
CA GLU A 36 7.32 -18.55 -10.58
C GLU A 36 6.51 -18.84 -9.31
N LYS A 37 7.15 -19.49 -8.35
CA LYS A 37 6.57 -19.90 -7.08
C LYS A 37 6.74 -18.84 -5.99
N GLN A 38 7.55 -17.81 -6.27
CA GLN A 38 7.90 -16.77 -5.31
C GLN A 38 7.02 -15.52 -5.47
N THR A 39 7.01 -14.70 -4.43
CA THR A 39 6.17 -13.52 -4.35
C THR A 39 6.97 -12.28 -4.72
N ARG A 40 6.62 -11.69 -5.87
CA ARG A 40 7.03 -10.33 -6.25
C ARG A 40 6.28 -9.32 -5.40
N VAL A 41 6.96 -8.36 -4.78
CA VAL A 41 6.34 -7.36 -3.89
C VAL A 41 6.62 -5.96 -4.42
N GLY A 42 5.55 -5.19 -4.63
CA GLY A 42 5.62 -3.76 -4.93
C GLY A 42 5.03 -2.93 -3.78
N VAL A 43 5.44 -1.67 -3.67
CA VAL A 43 4.91 -0.73 -2.68
C VAL A 43 4.48 0.57 -3.36
N VAL A 44 3.22 0.93 -3.14
CA VAL A 44 2.63 2.21 -3.55
C VAL A 44 2.38 3.03 -2.29
N LEU A 45 2.93 4.23 -2.23
CA LEU A 45 2.56 5.22 -1.23
C LEU A 45 1.56 6.18 -1.83
N PHE A 46 0.48 6.47 -1.12
CA PHE A 46 -0.44 7.53 -1.53
C PHE A 46 -0.61 8.56 -0.42
N ASP A 47 -0.83 9.80 -0.82
CA ASP A 47 -1.38 10.82 0.05
C ASP A 47 -2.74 11.28 -0.54
N ARG A 48 -3.36 12.31 0.03
CA ARG A 48 -4.66 12.84 -0.41
C ARG A 48 -4.50 14.08 -1.30
N VAL A 49 -3.27 14.46 -1.65
CA VAL A 49 -2.93 15.74 -2.28
C VAL A 49 -2.24 15.57 -3.63
N HIS A 50 -1.40 14.55 -3.76
CA HIS A 50 -0.67 14.16 -4.95
C HIS A 50 -1.07 12.75 -5.40
N GLU A 51 -0.80 12.47 -6.66
CA GLU A 51 -1.01 11.15 -7.24
C GLU A 51 -0.24 10.03 -6.49
N PRO A 52 -0.79 8.80 -6.43
CA PRO A 52 -0.12 7.65 -5.85
C PRO A 52 1.26 7.39 -6.46
N ARG A 53 2.26 7.11 -5.62
CA ARG A 53 3.66 6.92 -6.02
C ARG A 53 4.10 5.48 -5.86
N TYR A 54 4.52 4.86 -6.97
CA TYR A 54 5.07 3.51 -6.98
C TYR A 54 6.54 3.52 -6.53
N ARG A 55 6.78 3.27 -5.23
CA ARG A 55 8.09 3.44 -4.56
C ARG A 55 8.99 2.23 -4.67
N ILE A 56 8.43 1.03 -4.61
CA ILE A 56 9.18 -0.21 -4.78
C ILE A 56 8.49 -0.98 -5.89
N LYS A 57 9.22 -1.27 -6.98
CA LYS A 57 8.66 -2.00 -8.12
C LYS A 57 8.65 -3.51 -7.86
N LEU A 58 7.70 -4.21 -8.47
CA LEU A 58 7.49 -5.67 -8.34
C LEU A 58 8.74 -6.49 -8.70
N ASP A 59 9.57 -5.99 -9.60
CA ASP A 59 10.78 -6.59 -10.15
C ASP A 59 12.06 -5.91 -9.64
N GLN A 60 11.96 -5.10 -8.58
CA GLN A 60 13.10 -4.36 -8.04
C GLN A 60 13.88 -5.13 -6.98
N VAL A 61 13.21 -5.94 -6.16
CA VAL A 61 13.81 -6.59 -5.00
C VAL A 61 13.46 -8.07 -4.96
N GLU A 62 14.48 -8.92 -4.96
CA GLU A 62 14.34 -10.38 -5.00
C GLU A 62 14.44 -11.04 -3.61
N GLU A 63 14.96 -10.33 -2.60
CA GLU A 63 15.19 -10.90 -1.27
C GLU A 63 14.38 -10.18 -0.19
N ALA A 64 13.81 -10.94 0.74
CA ALA A 64 13.03 -10.41 1.85
C ALA A 64 13.83 -9.41 2.71
N ALA A 65 15.09 -9.71 3.01
CA ALA A 65 15.95 -8.82 3.80
C ALA A 65 16.21 -7.46 3.10
N HIS A 66 16.40 -7.47 1.78
CA HIS A 66 16.52 -6.25 1.00
C HIS A 66 15.21 -5.48 0.93
N LEU A 67 14.08 -6.19 0.85
CA LEU A 67 12.75 -5.57 0.83
C LEU A 67 12.44 -4.91 2.17
N GLN A 68 12.79 -5.54 3.29
CA GLN A 68 12.68 -4.95 4.63
C GLN A 68 13.50 -3.66 4.75
N LYS A 69 14.73 -3.63 4.21
CA LYS A 69 15.55 -2.40 4.16
C LYS A 69 14.91 -1.33 3.28
N ALA A 70 14.38 -1.70 2.11
CA ALA A 70 13.68 -0.77 1.23
C ALA A 70 12.45 -0.16 1.91
N ILE A 71 11.64 -0.97 2.60
CA ILE A 71 10.50 -0.50 3.41
C ILE A 71 10.98 0.43 4.54
N ALA A 72 12.08 0.10 5.21
CA ALA A 72 12.64 0.95 6.27
C ALA A 72 13.09 2.33 5.77
N SER A 73 13.47 2.45 4.49
CA SER A 73 13.83 3.74 3.86
C SER A 73 12.61 4.56 3.39
N LEU A 74 11.39 4.03 3.46
CA LEU A 74 10.21 4.78 3.09
C LEU A 74 10.02 5.97 4.02
N HIS A 75 9.77 7.12 3.42
CA HIS A 75 9.46 8.35 4.12
C HIS A 75 8.01 8.75 3.88
N ARG A 76 7.38 9.28 4.92
CA ARG A 76 6.06 9.87 4.79
C ARG A 76 6.11 10.99 3.75
N LEU A 77 5.18 10.99 2.81
CA LEU A 77 5.02 12.04 1.83
C LEU A 77 4.84 13.39 2.57
N PRO A 78 5.75 14.35 2.36
CA PRO A 78 5.71 15.61 3.08
C PRO A 78 4.51 16.43 2.60
N CYS A 79 3.90 17.14 3.54
CA CYS A 79 3.13 18.32 3.21
C CYS A 79 3.82 19.51 3.87
N SER A 80 4.35 20.42 3.06
CA SER A 80 5.12 21.57 3.52
C SER A 80 4.29 22.86 3.63
N TYR A 81 3.00 22.84 3.27
CA TYR A 81 2.18 24.05 3.14
C TYR A 81 0.77 23.88 3.71
N TRP A 82 0.15 24.98 4.18
CA TRP A 82 -1.17 24.92 4.81
C TRP A 82 -2.26 24.32 3.89
N TRP A 83 -2.12 24.50 2.57
CA TRP A 83 -3.18 24.20 1.60
C TRP A 83 -3.41 22.70 1.39
N CYS A 84 -2.48 21.83 1.79
CA CYS A 84 -2.70 20.38 1.77
C CYS A 84 -3.89 19.95 2.66
N ARG A 85 -4.21 20.74 3.71
CA ARG A 85 -5.37 20.48 4.57
C ARG A 85 -6.69 20.89 3.92
N ALA A 86 -6.63 21.77 2.92
CA ALA A 86 -7.81 22.34 2.27
C ALA A 86 -8.22 21.59 0.99
N ASN A 87 -7.27 20.93 0.31
CA ASN A 87 -7.50 20.26 -0.97
C ASN A 87 -7.17 18.76 -0.88
N LEU A 88 -8.07 17.99 -0.27
CA LEU A 88 -8.02 16.52 -0.35
C LEU A 88 -8.66 16.10 -1.67
N ILE A 89 -7.83 15.77 -2.65
CA ILE A 89 -8.24 15.43 -4.03
C ILE A 89 -8.27 13.91 -4.22
N HIS A 90 -7.23 13.22 -3.73
CA HIS A 90 -7.04 11.79 -3.98
C HIS A 90 -7.64 10.92 -2.89
N THR A 91 -8.12 9.74 -3.28
CA THR A 91 -8.81 8.81 -2.39
C THR A 91 -8.04 7.49 -2.21
N PRO A 92 -8.27 6.75 -1.11
CA PRO A 92 -7.73 5.40 -0.99
C PRO A 92 -8.24 4.46 -2.09
N PHE A 93 -9.46 4.68 -2.60
CA PHE A 93 -10.02 3.89 -3.69
C PHE A 93 -9.24 4.09 -4.99
N GLU A 94 -8.90 5.34 -5.33
CA GLU A 94 -8.04 5.67 -6.48
C GLU A 94 -6.66 5.03 -6.35
N ALA A 95 -6.04 5.09 -5.17
CA ALA A 95 -4.76 4.43 -4.91
C ALA A 95 -4.84 2.90 -5.08
N ALA A 96 -5.96 2.28 -4.68
CA ALA A 96 -6.22 0.87 -4.91
C ALA A 96 -6.38 0.57 -6.41
N GLN A 97 -7.10 1.40 -7.17
CA GLN A 97 -7.23 1.25 -8.62
C GLN A 97 -5.87 1.38 -9.34
N PHE A 98 -5.04 2.33 -8.95
CA PHE A 98 -3.69 2.49 -9.48
C PHE A 98 -2.82 1.25 -9.22
N ALA A 99 -2.87 0.70 -8.01
CA ALA A 99 -2.17 -0.54 -7.68
C ALA A 99 -2.71 -1.75 -8.46
N LEU A 100 -4.03 -1.83 -8.68
CA LEU A 100 -4.63 -2.87 -9.52
C LEU A 100 -4.18 -2.76 -10.97
N TYR A 101 -4.11 -1.55 -11.51
CA TYR A 101 -3.57 -1.31 -12.85
C TYR A 101 -2.13 -1.86 -12.97
N ILE A 102 -1.24 -1.51 -12.04
CA ILE A 102 0.13 -2.04 -12.02
C ILE A 102 0.13 -3.57 -11.93
N LEU A 103 -0.69 -4.15 -11.05
CA LEU A 103 -0.80 -5.60 -10.94
C LEU A 103 -1.26 -6.25 -12.24
N ASN A 104 -2.25 -5.69 -12.92
CA ASN A 104 -2.78 -6.26 -14.16
C ASN A 104 -1.78 -6.20 -15.31
N GLU A 105 -1.02 -5.10 -15.43
CA GLU A 105 0.01 -4.95 -16.47
C GLU A 105 1.23 -5.86 -16.23
N ASN A 106 1.52 -6.22 -14.98
CA ASN A 106 2.73 -6.98 -14.62
C ASN A 106 2.45 -8.43 -14.17
N ALA A 107 1.18 -8.80 -13.99
CA ALA A 107 0.80 -10.15 -13.57
C ALA A 107 0.82 -11.12 -14.75
N LEU A 108 1.46 -12.26 -14.52
CA LEU A 108 1.33 -13.40 -15.42
C LEU A 108 -0.10 -13.94 -15.33
N ARG A 109 -0.70 -14.27 -16.48
CA ARG A 109 -2.06 -14.82 -16.56
C ARG A 109 -2.18 -16.05 -15.65
N GLY A 110 -3.26 -16.10 -14.86
CA GLY A 110 -3.55 -17.22 -13.96
C GLY A 110 -2.85 -17.16 -12.59
N ARG A 111 -1.96 -16.19 -12.33
CA ARG A 111 -1.40 -16.00 -10.98
C ARG A 111 -2.33 -15.19 -10.09
N MET A 112 -2.37 -15.58 -8.82
CA MET A 112 -3.09 -14.86 -7.78
C MET A 112 -2.51 -13.45 -7.59
N LYS A 113 -3.37 -12.45 -7.74
CA LYS A 113 -3.08 -11.06 -7.47
C LYS A 113 -3.46 -10.76 -6.03
N LYS A 114 -2.52 -10.22 -5.26
CA LYS A 114 -2.74 -9.83 -3.86
C LYS A 114 -2.50 -8.34 -3.71
N LEU A 115 -3.45 -7.66 -3.07
CA LEU A 115 -3.39 -6.25 -2.73
C LEU A 115 -3.58 -6.13 -1.21
N LEU A 116 -2.59 -5.61 -0.50
CA LEU A 116 -2.69 -5.31 0.92
C LEU A 116 -2.72 -3.80 1.08
N ILE A 117 -3.78 -3.27 1.68
CA ILE A 117 -4.02 -1.84 1.78
C ILE A 117 -4.00 -1.45 3.25
N ILE A 118 -3.08 -0.56 3.60
CA ILE A 118 -2.93 0.00 4.94
C ILE A 118 -3.51 1.41 4.93
N LEU A 119 -4.61 1.60 5.64
CA LEU A 119 -5.32 2.87 5.75
C LEU A 119 -5.22 3.38 7.18
N HIS A 120 -5.20 4.70 7.34
CA HIS A 120 -5.16 5.38 8.62
C HIS A 120 -6.38 6.29 8.77
N GLY A 121 -6.90 6.41 9.99
CA GLY A 121 -8.02 7.28 10.29
C GLY A 121 -9.40 6.64 10.09
N LYS A 122 -10.43 7.28 10.62
CA LYS A 122 -11.82 6.76 10.63
C LYS A 122 -12.54 6.96 9.29
N GLU A 123 -12.19 8.02 8.58
CA GLU A 123 -12.67 8.31 7.23
C GLU A 123 -12.33 7.20 6.23
N SER A 124 -11.37 6.34 6.56
CA SER A 124 -10.97 5.19 5.76
C SER A 124 -11.96 4.02 5.81
N PHE A 125 -12.94 4.00 6.73
CA PHE A 125 -13.95 2.93 6.77
C PHE A 125 -14.85 2.91 5.53
N GLU A 126 -15.29 4.06 5.03
CA GLU A 126 -16.13 4.13 3.83
C GLU A 126 -15.32 3.80 2.57
N ALA A 127 -14.08 4.30 2.50
CA ALA A 127 -13.17 3.92 1.42
C ALA A 127 -12.90 2.39 1.42
N ALA A 128 -12.77 1.79 2.60
CA ALA A 128 -12.56 0.35 2.72
C ALA A 128 -13.74 -0.48 2.18
N LYS A 129 -14.98 -0.01 2.39
CA LYS A 129 -16.18 -0.63 1.78
C LYS A 129 -16.16 -0.53 0.26
N GLN A 130 -15.81 0.64 -0.28
CA GLN A 130 -15.71 0.83 -1.73
C GLN A 130 -14.63 -0.09 -2.33
N ILE A 131 -13.46 -0.16 -1.70
CA ILE A 131 -12.37 -1.05 -2.12
C ILE A 131 -12.80 -2.52 -2.08
N ALA A 132 -13.56 -2.95 -1.08
CA ALA A 132 -14.05 -4.33 -0.98
C ALA A 132 -14.95 -4.71 -2.17
N SER A 133 -15.60 -3.76 -2.83
CA SER A 133 -16.37 -4.04 -4.04
C SER A 133 -15.49 -4.49 -5.22
N LEU A 134 -14.19 -4.13 -5.25
CA LEU A 134 -13.26 -4.48 -6.33
C LEU A 134 -13.02 -5.99 -6.45
N THR A 135 -13.15 -6.75 -5.35
CA THR A 135 -12.96 -8.22 -5.39
C THR A 135 -14.10 -8.96 -6.09
N SER A 136 -15.27 -8.32 -6.23
CA SER A 136 -16.45 -8.96 -6.84
C SER A 136 -16.28 -9.23 -8.34
N ALA A 137 -15.35 -8.54 -9.00
CA ALA A 137 -15.14 -8.61 -10.44
C ALA A 137 -14.03 -9.59 -10.87
N ASP A 138 -13.16 -10.05 -9.95
CA ASP A 138 -11.98 -10.86 -10.30
C ASP A 138 -11.66 -11.93 -9.25
N PHE A 139 -11.92 -13.19 -9.59
CA PHE A 139 -11.67 -14.34 -8.71
C PHE A 139 -10.19 -14.60 -8.41
N SER A 140 -9.28 -14.09 -9.24
CA SER A 140 -7.83 -14.19 -9.02
C SER A 140 -7.28 -13.09 -8.11
N LEU A 141 -8.11 -12.11 -7.74
CA LEU A 141 -7.75 -11.01 -6.86
C LEU A 141 -8.10 -11.34 -5.41
N ARG A 142 -7.16 -11.02 -4.51
CA ARG A 142 -7.36 -11.03 -3.06
C ARG A 142 -6.96 -9.66 -2.52
N ILE A 143 -7.90 -9.00 -1.87
CA ILE A 143 -7.66 -7.73 -1.19
C ILE A 143 -7.73 -7.99 0.31
N ALA A 144 -6.70 -7.55 1.03
CA ALA A 144 -6.70 -7.45 2.48
C ALA A 144 -6.56 -5.98 2.86
N GLN A 145 -7.29 -5.56 3.89
CA GLN A 145 -7.30 -4.17 4.33
C GLN A 145 -6.97 -4.12 5.83
N VAL A 146 -6.04 -3.25 6.20
CA VAL A 146 -5.63 -2.99 7.58
C VAL A 146 -5.98 -1.55 7.88
N LEU A 147 -6.85 -1.35 8.86
CA LEU A 147 -7.30 -0.04 9.30
C LEU A 147 -6.57 0.31 10.60
N VAL A 148 -5.66 1.26 10.50
CA VAL A 148 -4.90 1.80 11.62
C VAL A 148 -5.72 2.94 12.23
N VAL A 149 -6.27 2.70 13.41
CA VAL A 149 -6.99 3.71 14.17
C VAL A 149 -6.03 4.26 15.24
N PRO A 150 -5.72 5.56 15.25
CA PRO A 150 -4.88 6.13 16.29
C PRO A 150 -5.54 5.92 17.67
N GLY A 151 -4.75 5.45 18.64
CA GLY A 151 -5.18 5.40 20.04
C GLY A 151 -5.52 6.81 20.53
N ARG A 152 -6.55 6.95 21.38
CA ARG A 152 -6.73 8.23 22.09
C ARG A 152 -5.45 8.49 22.90
N PRO A 153 -4.95 9.74 22.93
CA PRO A 153 -3.91 10.12 23.89
C PRO A 153 -4.40 9.90 25.32
#